data_AF-A0A957PQV7-F1
#
_entry.id   AF-A0A957PQV7-F1
#
_cell.length_a   1.000
_cell.length_b   1.000
_cell.length_c   1.000
_cell.angle_alpha   90.00
_cell.angle_beta   90.00
_cell.angle_gamma   90.00
#
_symmetry.space_group_name_H-M   'P 1'
#
loop_
_entity.id
_entity.type
_entity.pdbx_description
1 polymer ?
#
loop_
_entity_poly.entity_id
_entity_poly.type
_entity_poly.pdbx_seq_one_letter_code
_entity_poly.pdbx_strand_id
1 'polypeptide(L)' 'MNSQLHEKLAQLLGERFITSEHEHIQHGKDESSHMPTPPDAVCYPLDKQPDES' A
#
# COMPACT_ATOMS: atom_id res chain seq x y z
N MET A 1 -1.38 11.53 -9.95
CA MET A 1 -2.29 10.76 -9.08
C MET A 1 -3.70 11.33 -9.16
N ASN A 2 -4.72 10.47 -9.05
CA ASN A 2 -6.11 10.90 -8.91
C ASN A 2 -6.33 11.37 -7.46
N SER A 3 -6.25 12.69 -7.22
CA SER A 3 -6.22 13.26 -5.87
C SER A 3 -7.41 12.86 -5.01
N GLN A 4 -8.61 12.79 -5.61
CA GLN A 4 -9.83 12.40 -4.89
C GLN A 4 -9.80 10.94 -4.41
N LEU A 5 -9.20 10.04 -5.18
CA LEU A 5 -9.04 8.64 -4.76
C LEU A 5 -8.08 8.55 -3.58
N HIS A 6 -6.98 9.30 -3.65
CA HIS A 6 -5.95 9.31 -2.63
C HIS A 6 -6.49 9.81 -1.28
N GLU A 7 -7.27 10.90 -1.30
CA GLU A 7 -7.93 11.43 -0.10
C GLU A 7 -8.91 10.42 0.51
N LYS A 8 -9.72 9.75 -0.33
CA LYS A 8 -10.67 8.72 0.14
C LYS A 8 -9.96 7.50 0.75
N LEU A 9 -8.84 7.06 0.17
CA LEU A 9 -8.06 5.96 0.69
C LEU A 9 -7.38 6.32 2.01
N ALA A 10 -6.80 7.52 2.10
CA ALA A 10 -6.23 8.03 3.34
C ALA A 10 -7.29 8.10 4.46
N GLN A 11 -8.52 8.55 4.15
CA GLN A 11 -9.63 8.56 5.12
C GLN A 11 -10.06 7.15 5.55
N LEU A 12 -10.13 6.19 4.63
CA LEU A 12 -10.60 4.82 4.92
C LEU A 12 -9.57 4.02 5.72
N LEU A 13 -8.29 4.14 5.36
CA LEU A 13 -7.22 3.28 5.85
C LEU A 13 -6.43 3.91 7.01
N GLY A 14 -6.47 5.24 7.13
CA GLY A 14 -5.80 5.99 8.19
C GLY A 14 -4.27 5.80 8.14
N GLU A 15 -3.66 5.57 9.30
CA GLU A 15 -2.21 5.36 9.46
C GLU A 15 -1.66 4.17 8.67
N ARG A 16 -2.53 3.27 8.20
CA ARG A 16 -2.15 2.09 7.42
C ARG A 16 -1.90 2.42 5.95
N PHE A 17 -2.33 3.60 5.48
CA PHE A 17 -2.08 4.06 4.12
C PHE A 17 -0.72 4.74 4.05
N ILE A 18 0.26 4.02 3.53
CA ILE A 18 1.65 4.48 3.47
C ILE A 18 2.01 4.89 2.06
N THR A 19 2.57 6.10 1.94
CA THR A 19 2.98 6.71 0.67
C THR A 19 4.48 7.07 0.64
N SER A 20 5.27 6.52 1.56
CA SER A 20 6.69 6.80 1.67
C SER A 20 7.46 6.11 0.55
N GLU A 21 8.44 6.81 -0.02
CA GLU A 21 9.25 6.30 -1.12
C GLU A 21 9.96 4.97 -0.76
N HIS A 22 10.41 4.84 0.49
CA HIS A 22 11.05 3.63 0.98
C HIS A 22 10.15 2.39 0.86
N GLU A 23 8.89 2.51 1.29
CA GLU A 23 7.92 1.41 1.22
C GLU A 23 7.59 1.08 -0.23
N HIS A 24 7.42 2.07 -1.09
CA HIS A 24 7.15 1.85 -2.51
C HIS A 24 8.28 1.05 -3.18
N ILE A 25 9.54 1.45 -2.95
CA ILE A 25 10.70 0.76 -3.51
C ILE A 25 10.80 -0.67 -2.96
N GLN A 26 10.54 -0.88 -1.67
CA GLN A 26 10.61 -2.21 -1.07
C GLN A 26 9.54 -3.14 -1.63
N HIS A 27 8.29 -2.68 -1.71
CA HIS A 27 7.16 -3.49 -2.19
C HIS A 27 7.09 -3.62 -3.72
N GLY A 28 7.87 -2.81 -4.45
CA GLY A 28 8.04 -2.94 -5.91
C GLY A 28 9.13 -3.93 -6.34
N LYS A 29 9.93 -4.44 -5.39
CA LYS A 29 10.99 -5.42 -5.68
C LYS A 29 10.42 -6.84 -5.69
N ASP A 30 10.82 -7.62 -6.68
CA ASP A 30 10.58 -9.04 -6.76
C ASP A 30 11.90 -9.81 -6.99
N GLU A 31 11.81 -11.12 -7.16
CA GLU A 31 12.98 -11.98 -7.43
C GLU A 31 13.41 -11.94 -8.91
N SER A 32 12.78 -11.12 -9.74
CA SER A 32 13.15 -11.01 -11.15
C SER A 32 14.35 -10.10 -11.35
N SER A 33 14.98 -10.20 -12.51
CA SER A 33 16.04 -9.27 -12.93
C SER A 33 15.50 -8.02 -13.66
N HIS A 34 14.17 -7.82 -13.68
CA HIS A 34 13.57 -6.66 -14.32
C HIS A 34 13.70 -5.40 -13.46
N MET A 35 13.55 -4.24 -14.08
CA MET A 35 13.45 -2.99 -13.33
C MET A 35 12.18 -3.02 -12.48
N PRO A 36 12.27 -2.78 -11.15
CA PRO A 36 11.10 -2.79 -10.28
C PRO A 36 10.15 -1.66 -10.65
N THR A 37 8.85 -1.97 -10.66
CA THR A 37 7.77 -1.00 -10.84
C THR A 37 7.06 -0.78 -9.50
N PRO A 38 7.46 0.24 -8.73
CA PRO A 38 6.91 0.45 -7.40
C PRO A 38 5.43 0.88 -7.43
N PRO A 39 4.62 0.49 -6.44
CA PRO A 39 3.23 0.93 -6.30
C PRO A 39 3.12 2.41 -5.89
N ASP A 40 1.93 2.99 -6.08
CA ASP A 40 1.62 4.37 -5.66
C ASP A 40 1.40 4.54 -4.14
N ALA A 41 1.08 3.44 -3.44
CA ALA A 41 0.84 3.37 -2.00
C ALA A 41 0.85 1.91 -1.51
N VAL A 42 1.09 1.72 -0.22
CA VAL A 42 1.07 0.41 0.48
C VAL A 42 0.06 0.45 1.63
N CYS A 43 -0.63 -0.66 1.88
CA CYS A 43 -1.54 -0.81 3.01
C CYS A 43 -1.21 -2.05 3.84
N TYR A 44 -0.99 -1.86 5.14
CA TYR A 44 -0.83 -2.97 6.09
C TYR A 44 -2.19 -3.30 6.73
N PRO A 45 -2.75 -4.50 6.53
CA PRO A 45 -3.97 -4.91 7.20
C PRO A 45 -3.73 -5.04 8.72
N LEU A 46 -4.74 -4.74 9.52
CA LEU A 46 -4.75 -5.18 10.91
C LEU A 46 -4.92 -6.70 10.91
N ASP A 47 -4.37 -7.40 11.91
CA ASP A 47 -4.51 -8.86 12.04
C ASP A 47 -5.93 -9.31 11.73
N LYS A 48 -6.02 -10.47 11.06
CA LYS A 48 -7.23 -10.98 10.38
C LYS A 48 -8.50 -10.62 11.16
N GLN A 49 -9.47 -10.06 10.44
CA GLN A 49 -10.84 -9.93 10.93
C GLN A 49 -11.26 -11.26 11.60
N PRO A 50 -11.95 -11.22 12.75
CA PRO A 50 -12.40 -12.43 13.41
C PRO A 50 -13.18 -13.27 12.40
N ASP A 51 -12.77 -14.53 12.28
CA ASP A 51 -13.43 -15.56 11.49
C ASP A 51 -14.90 -15.62 11.91
N GLU A 52 -15.83 -15.20 11.02
CA GLU A 52 -17.25 -15.47 11.22
C GLU A 52 -17.47 -16.99 11.03
N SER A 53 -17.34 -17.74 12.13
CA SER A 53 -17.76 -19.14 12.27
C SER A 53 -19.13 -19.23 12.92
#